data_AF-A0ABD2QP48-F1
#
_entry.id   AF-A0ABD2QP48-F1
#
_cell.length_a   1.000
_cell.length_b   1.000
_cell.length_c   1.000
_cell.angle_alpha   90.00
_cell.angle_beta   90.00
_cell.angle_gamma   90.00
#
_symmetry.space_group_name_H-M   'P 1'
#
loop_
_entity.id
_entity.type
_entity.pdbx_description
1 polymer ?
#
loop_
_entity_poly.entity_id
_entity_poly.type
_entity_poly.pdbx_seq_one_letter_code
_entity_poly.pdbx_strand_id
1 'polypeptide(L)'
;MPTVKSTGEEHSSKKIFASLAKQELFESQTLDINGPSNIFYSNDCTLISCHVFRDRAIVSRSLKLQCQQNKTSLVIIKSFPNSVDPDSFRVDVSTPLVANKPVGDTAVGSSSSGKEIYNQAFIHDVTFRKSTIADEQFERTKRREELLQAIRAERRHREALITRLTRVKKQKDLLEHFADSILRTGSSSNAPQLPAASASPSKQASTSQHRKKGDKEFTSSSASSKEDPNALTIKQNSVLSLLDMFQPQCVEAMSSFFRLYEDQASNLDDTKLEARNDLDLCELNIRDLEAKLCSLEAHFETRISKELHVLVEVKDQSQPELRITYSVGNVSWSPCYDIRLFSDGSMKVI
;
A
#
# COMPACT_ATOMS: atom_id res chain seq x y z
N MET A 1 55.11 18.79 38.78
CA MET A 1 55.45 19.65 37.63
C MET A 1 54.15 20.20 37.02
N PRO A 2 54.02 21.52 36.86
CA PRO A 2 52.80 22.18 36.35
C PRO A 2 52.87 22.47 34.84
N THR A 3 51.77 23.04 34.31
CA THR A 3 51.57 23.76 33.02
C THR A 3 51.52 22.89 31.74
N VAL A 4 50.66 23.04 30.71
CA VAL A 4 49.78 24.12 30.18
C VAL A 4 48.63 23.50 29.33
N LYS A 5 47.58 24.31 29.13
CA LYS A 5 46.30 24.17 28.38
C LYS A 5 46.42 24.04 26.83
N SER A 6 45.39 23.44 26.22
CA SER A 6 44.81 23.72 24.87
C SER A 6 43.48 22.93 24.82
N THR A 7 42.24 23.43 24.68
CA THR A 7 41.54 24.39 23.80
C THR A 7 41.61 24.08 22.30
N GLY A 8 40.56 23.43 21.82
CA GLY A 8 40.03 23.43 20.44
C GLY A 8 38.55 23.02 20.55
N GLU A 9 37.59 23.94 20.47
CA GLU A 9 36.92 24.41 19.24
C GLU A 9 36.21 23.28 18.47
N GLU A 10 34.98 22.97 18.87
CA GLU A 10 33.94 22.50 17.95
C GLU A 10 32.67 23.35 18.20
N HIS A 11 32.62 24.49 17.52
CA HIS A 11 31.43 25.31 17.29
C HIS A 11 31.26 25.43 15.79
N SER A 12 30.67 24.42 15.15
CA SER A 12 30.06 24.61 13.84
C SER A 12 29.15 23.44 13.52
N SER A 13 28.00 23.71 12.90
CA SER A 13 27.07 22.75 12.27
C SER A 13 25.78 22.35 13.00
N LYS A 14 25.30 23.08 14.02
CA LYS A 14 23.92 22.93 14.55
C LYS A 14 23.04 24.18 14.52
N LYS A 15 23.36 25.14 13.66
CA LYS A 15 22.46 26.24 13.29
C LYS A 15 22.41 26.26 11.77
N ILE A 16 21.23 26.52 11.20
CA ILE A 16 20.87 26.38 9.78
C ILE A 16 20.25 25.01 9.47
N PHE A 17 19.10 24.73 10.10
CA PHE A 17 17.91 24.24 9.38
C PHE A 17 16.67 24.66 10.18
N ALA A 18 16.02 25.70 9.67
CA ALA A 18 14.58 25.98 9.71
C ALA A 18 13.91 25.98 11.11
N SER A 19 13.69 27.10 11.81
CA SER A 19 13.18 28.40 11.38
C SER A 19 11.87 28.38 10.55
N LEU A 20 11.04 27.33 10.72
CA LEU A 20 9.70 27.23 10.11
C LEU A 20 8.64 26.75 11.11
N ALA A 21 8.81 27.10 12.38
CA ALA A 21 7.77 27.02 13.40
C ALA A 21 7.39 28.43 13.87
N LYS A 22 7.08 29.32 12.91
CA LYS A 22 6.18 30.43 13.21
C LYS A 22 4.78 29.84 13.16
N GLN A 23 4.40 29.24 14.29
CA GLN A 23 3.01 29.08 14.66
C GLN A 23 2.45 30.50 14.67
N GLU A 24 1.76 30.88 13.59
CA GLU A 24 0.92 32.07 13.60
C GLU A 24 -0.11 31.83 14.70
N LEU A 25 0.20 32.41 15.86
CA LEU A 25 -0.76 32.81 16.86
C LEU A 25 -1.75 33.74 16.16
N PHE A 26 -2.74 33.15 15.48
CA PHE A 26 -3.99 33.85 15.31
C PHE A 26 -4.51 34.09 16.72
N GLU A 27 -4.49 35.36 17.09
CA GLU A 27 -5.29 35.90 18.18
C GLU A 27 -6.61 35.15 18.20
N SER A 28 -6.78 34.36 19.26
CA SER A 28 -8.08 33.85 19.62
C SER A 28 -8.88 35.09 19.97
N GLN A 29 -9.54 35.71 18.99
CA GLN A 29 -10.68 36.56 19.27
C GLN A 29 -11.63 35.64 20.02
N THR A 30 -11.58 35.74 21.35
CA THR A 30 -12.61 35.27 22.24
C THR A 30 -13.82 36.13 21.93
N LEU A 31 -14.50 35.80 20.83
CA LEU A 31 -15.86 36.19 20.60
C LEU A 31 -16.59 35.78 21.87
N ASP A 32 -17.16 36.75 22.55
CA ASP A 32 -17.94 36.56 23.75
C ASP A 32 -19.23 35.82 23.36
N ILE A 33 -19.15 34.49 23.22
CA ILE A 33 -20.26 33.62 22.80
C ILE A 33 -21.20 33.45 24.01
N ASN A 34 -21.86 34.53 24.40
CA ASN A 34 -22.87 34.57 25.46
C ASN A 34 -24.25 34.11 24.94
N GLY A 35 -24.29 33.00 24.20
CA GLY A 35 -25.50 32.42 23.59
C GLY A 35 -25.59 30.90 23.76
N PRO A 36 -26.78 30.28 23.59
CA PRO A 36 -26.97 28.83 23.71
C PRO A 36 -26.04 28.07 22.75
N SER A 37 -25.52 26.91 23.18
CA SER A 37 -24.61 26.10 22.37
C SER A 37 -25.34 25.50 21.16
N ASN A 38 -25.18 26.13 19.99
CA ASN A 38 -25.70 25.67 18.70
C ASN A 38 -24.83 24.53 18.13
N ILE A 39 -24.75 23.41 18.85
CA ILE A 39 -24.02 22.20 18.43
C ILE A 39 -25.02 21.19 17.86
N PHE A 40 -24.79 20.77 16.62
CA PHE A 40 -25.62 19.82 15.89
C PHE A 40 -24.76 18.66 15.38
N TYR A 41 -25.38 17.49 15.19
CA TYR A 41 -24.76 16.38 14.47
C TYR A 41 -25.36 16.30 13.07
N SER A 42 -24.53 16.01 12.06
CA SER A 42 -24.98 15.97 10.67
C SER A 42 -26.15 15.00 10.44
N ASN A 43 -26.21 13.92 11.21
CA ASN A 43 -27.29 12.93 11.19
C ASN A 43 -28.60 13.43 11.79
N ASP A 44 -28.54 14.38 12.72
CA ASP A 44 -29.71 14.98 13.37
C ASP A 44 -30.30 16.13 12.54
N CYS A 45 -29.53 16.65 11.57
CA CYS A 45 -30.00 17.65 10.63
C CYS A 45 -30.99 17.02 9.62
N THR A 46 -32.08 17.74 9.34
CA THR A 46 -33.15 17.28 8.44
C THR A 46 -32.59 17.13 7.03
N LEU A 47 -32.70 15.94 6.44
CA LEU A 47 -32.29 15.72 5.05
C LEU A 47 -33.31 16.37 4.11
N ILE A 48 -32.86 17.31 3.29
CA ILE A 48 -33.71 17.97 2.28
C ILE A 48 -33.64 17.19 0.96
N SER A 49 -32.42 16.91 0.51
CA SER A 49 -32.20 16.20 -0.75
C SER A 49 -30.87 15.45 -0.75
N CYS A 50 -30.80 14.41 -1.57
CA CYS A 50 -29.58 13.68 -1.86
C CYS A 50 -29.52 13.37 -3.36
N HIS A 51 -28.54 13.92 -4.06
CA HIS A 51 -28.31 13.65 -5.48
C HIS A 51 -27.14 12.68 -5.61
N VAL A 52 -27.42 11.46 -6.05
CA VAL A 52 -26.43 10.39 -6.12
C VAL A 52 -25.86 10.31 -7.54
N PHE A 53 -24.54 10.28 -7.64
CA PHE A 53 -23.76 10.03 -8.84
C PHE A 53 -23.03 8.68 -8.71
N ARG A 54 -22.29 8.29 -9.75
CA ARG A 54 -21.58 7.01 -9.77
C ARG A 54 -20.53 6.89 -8.66
N ASP A 55 -19.88 7.98 -8.30
CA ASP A 55 -18.70 8.04 -7.44
C ASP A 55 -18.88 8.98 -6.22
N ARG A 56 -19.94 9.79 -6.22
CA ARG A 56 -20.21 10.80 -5.19
C ARG A 56 -21.70 11.01 -4.97
N ALA A 57 -22.07 11.57 -3.82
CA ALA A 57 -23.41 12.07 -3.55
C ALA A 57 -23.34 13.52 -3.07
N ILE A 58 -24.26 14.36 -3.54
CA ILE A 58 -24.46 15.72 -3.04
C ILE A 58 -25.61 15.67 -2.04
N VAL A 59 -25.32 15.96 -0.79
CA VAL A 59 -26.26 15.89 0.33
C VAL A 59 -26.61 17.31 0.76
N SER A 60 -27.90 17.62 0.83
CA SER A 60 -28.41 18.90 1.35
C SER A 60 -29.23 18.65 2.61
N ARG A 61 -28.89 19.36 3.69
CA ARG A 61 -29.56 19.26 4.99
C ARG A 61 -29.95 20.64 5.51
N SER A 62 -31.01 20.72 6.30
CA SER A 62 -31.37 21.92 7.05
C SER A 62 -31.47 21.70 8.56
N LEU A 63 -31.27 22.80 9.28
CA LEU A 63 -31.41 22.85 10.73
C LEU A 63 -31.94 24.22 11.16
N LYS A 64 -32.75 24.24 12.21
CA LYS A 64 -33.30 25.48 12.78
C LYS A 64 -32.36 26.01 13.84
N LEU A 65 -32.00 27.28 13.73
CA LEU A 65 -31.07 27.93 14.63
C LEU A 65 -31.78 28.57 15.81
N GLN A 66 -31.16 28.45 16.99
CA GLN A 66 -31.53 29.21 18.17
C GLN A 66 -30.54 30.37 18.31
N CYS A 67 -30.87 31.50 17.71
CA CYS A 67 -30.06 32.71 17.76
C CYS A 67 -30.73 33.79 18.60
N GLN A 68 -29.92 34.62 19.24
CA GLN A 68 -30.39 35.83 19.91
C GLN A 68 -30.28 37.02 18.96
N GLN A 69 -31.24 37.93 19.03
CA GLN A 69 -31.27 39.13 18.21
C GLN A 69 -30.03 39.99 18.43
N ASN A 70 -29.46 40.52 17.33
CA ASN A 70 -28.26 41.35 17.28
C ASN A 70 -27.03 40.70 17.93
N LYS A 71 -26.96 39.37 17.95
CA LYS A 71 -25.80 38.63 18.42
C LYS A 71 -25.28 37.66 17.37
N THR A 72 -23.97 37.57 17.29
CA THR A 72 -23.28 36.53 16.52
C THR A 72 -23.28 35.24 17.32
N SER A 73 -23.76 34.17 16.71
CA SER A 73 -23.80 32.82 17.27
C SER A 73 -22.86 31.92 16.47
N LEU A 74 -22.03 31.15 17.18
CA LEU A 74 -21.24 30.09 16.57
C LEU A 74 -22.09 28.81 16.48
N VAL A 75 -22.29 28.32 15.27
CA VAL A 75 -22.97 27.05 14.98
C VAL A 75 -21.91 26.01 14.65
N ILE A 76 -21.93 24.88 15.34
CA ILE A 76 -20.97 23.78 15.14
C ILE A 76 -21.75 22.54 14.69
N ILE A 77 -21.53 22.10 13.44
CA ILE A 77 -22.05 20.83 12.95
C ILE A 77 -20.95 19.78 13.01
N LYS A 78 -21.19 18.66 13.69
CA LYS A 78 -20.22 17.57 13.88
C LYS A 78 -20.61 16.31 13.12
N SER A 79 -19.68 15.36 13.09
CA SER A 79 -19.89 13.99 12.57
C SER A 79 -20.28 13.96 11.09
N PHE A 80 -19.55 14.68 10.25
CA PHE A 80 -19.67 14.51 8.80
C PHE A 80 -19.06 13.19 8.32
N PRO A 81 -19.53 12.61 7.20
CA PRO A 81 -18.96 11.40 6.62
C PRO A 81 -17.45 11.49 6.33
N ASN A 82 -16.74 10.37 6.46
CA ASN A 82 -15.29 10.31 6.25
C ASN A 82 -14.86 10.67 4.84
N SER A 83 -15.73 10.51 3.86
CA SER A 83 -15.51 10.88 2.47
C SER A 83 -16.11 12.24 2.10
N VAL A 84 -16.53 13.06 3.08
CA VAL A 84 -16.94 14.45 2.79
C VAL A 84 -15.77 15.25 2.25
N ASP A 85 -16.04 15.97 1.16
CA ASP A 85 -15.12 16.90 0.52
C ASP A 85 -15.14 18.26 1.27
N PRO A 86 -14.02 18.70 1.88
CA PRO A 86 -13.95 19.94 2.65
C PRO A 86 -14.25 21.20 1.83
N ASP A 87 -14.03 21.18 0.51
CA ASP A 87 -14.20 22.38 -0.34
C ASP A 87 -15.62 22.46 -0.95
N SER A 88 -16.42 21.41 -0.73
CA SER A 88 -17.76 21.26 -1.28
C SER A 88 -18.85 21.96 -0.47
N PHE A 89 -18.55 22.44 0.74
CA PHE A 89 -19.54 23.04 1.61
C PHE A 89 -20.12 24.32 0.98
N ARG A 90 -21.44 24.37 0.92
CA ARG A 90 -22.24 25.56 0.60
C ARG A 90 -23.23 25.76 1.73
N VAL A 91 -23.28 26.97 2.26
CA VAL A 91 -24.07 27.29 3.45
C VAL A 91 -24.95 28.48 3.11
N ASP A 92 -26.25 28.31 3.29
CA ASP A 92 -27.25 29.35 3.10
C ASP A 92 -28.03 29.54 4.38
N VAL A 93 -28.42 30.77 4.69
CA VAL A 93 -29.32 31.09 5.80
C VAL A 93 -30.59 31.70 5.24
N SER A 94 -31.74 31.18 5.66
CA SER A 94 -33.05 31.68 5.28
C SER A 94 -33.84 32.03 6.53
N THR A 95 -34.41 33.23 6.60
CA THR A 95 -35.36 33.60 7.65
C THR A 95 -36.77 33.34 7.15
N PRO A 96 -37.61 32.57 7.86
CA PRO A 96 -39.01 32.43 7.46
C PRO A 96 -39.65 33.81 7.45
N LEU A 97 -40.27 34.16 6.32
CA LEU A 97 -41.02 35.39 6.17
C LEU A 97 -42.11 35.43 7.24
N VAL A 98 -41.92 36.27 8.26
CA VAL A 98 -43.03 36.63 9.14
C VAL A 98 -44.01 37.37 8.26
N ALA A 99 -45.09 36.70 7.88
CA ALA A 99 -46.21 37.34 7.20
C ALA A 99 -46.68 38.48 8.11
N ASN A 100 -46.30 39.71 7.76
CA ASN A 100 -46.83 40.89 8.41
C ASN A 100 -48.35 40.76 8.37
N LYS A 101 -48.99 40.72 9.55
CA LYS A 101 -50.43 40.86 9.66
C LYS A 101 -50.85 42.06 8.80
N PRO A 102 -51.90 41.95 7.97
CA PRO A 102 -52.41 43.11 7.27
C PRO A 102 -52.89 44.11 8.34
N VAL A 103 -52.14 45.20 8.50
CA VAL A 103 -52.62 46.37 9.22
C VAL A 103 -53.75 46.92 8.38
N GLY A 104 -54.89 47.12 9.03
CA GLY A 104 -56.18 47.37 8.42
C GLY A 104 -56.21 48.56 7.47
N ASP A 105 -57.20 48.49 6.59
CA ASP A 105 -57.55 49.47 5.58
C ASP A 105 -57.48 50.91 6.10
N THR A 106 -56.56 51.69 5.54
CA THR A 106 -56.77 53.12 5.37
C THR A 106 -56.16 53.52 4.03
N ALA A 107 -57.02 54.09 3.19
CA ALA A 107 -56.78 54.35 1.78
C ALA A 107 -55.72 55.43 1.51
N VAL A 108 -55.33 55.48 0.23
CA VAL A 108 -54.74 56.60 -0.53
C VAL A 108 -53.22 56.55 -0.72
N GLY A 109 -52.84 56.24 -1.96
CA GLY A 109 -51.87 57.06 -2.69
C GLY A 109 -50.41 56.60 -2.72
N SER A 110 -49.96 56.35 -3.95
CA SER A 110 -48.61 56.68 -4.43
C SER A 110 -47.45 55.72 -4.12
N SER A 111 -47.06 55.03 -5.18
CA SER A 111 -45.69 54.84 -5.68
C SER A 111 -44.59 54.28 -4.76
N SER A 112 -43.89 53.30 -5.34
CA SER A 112 -42.44 53.08 -5.30
C SER A 112 -41.95 51.84 -4.53
N SER A 113 -41.05 51.15 -5.23
CA SER A 113 -40.07 50.17 -4.76
C SER A 113 -40.61 48.86 -4.19
N GLY A 114 -40.35 47.78 -4.94
CA GLY A 114 -40.34 46.44 -4.36
C GLY A 114 -39.46 46.45 -3.13
N LYS A 115 -40.06 46.23 -1.95
CA LYS A 115 -39.32 46.00 -0.72
C LYS A 115 -38.50 44.73 -0.92
N GLU A 116 -37.22 44.92 -1.19
CA GLU A 116 -36.21 43.89 -1.04
C GLU A 116 -36.43 43.25 0.32
N ILE A 117 -36.73 41.96 0.30
CA ILE A 117 -36.81 41.13 1.49
C ILE A 117 -35.36 41.00 1.96
N TYR A 118 -34.92 41.91 2.82
CA TYR A 118 -33.61 41.81 3.45
C TYR A 118 -33.63 40.55 4.32
N ASN A 119 -32.81 39.55 3.96
CA ASN A 119 -32.52 38.44 4.85
C ASN A 119 -32.03 39.02 6.18
N GLN A 120 -32.74 38.72 7.26
CA GLN A 120 -32.45 39.27 8.59
C GLN A 120 -31.42 38.42 9.33
N ALA A 121 -30.69 37.57 8.62
CA ALA A 121 -29.60 36.76 9.13
C ALA A 121 -28.45 36.71 8.12
N PHE A 122 -27.22 36.78 8.63
CA PHE A 122 -26.00 36.90 7.85
C PHE A 122 -24.98 35.85 8.29
N ILE A 123 -24.28 35.25 7.33
CA ILE A 123 -23.14 34.38 7.58
C ILE A 123 -21.89 35.24 7.54
N HIS A 124 -21.12 35.24 8.63
CA HIS A 124 -19.84 35.95 8.72
C HIS A 124 -18.67 35.09 8.27
N ASP A 125 -18.70 33.81 8.66
CA ASP A 125 -17.60 32.89 8.37
C ASP A 125 -18.11 31.45 8.31
N VAL A 126 -17.41 30.64 7.52
CA VAL A 126 -17.60 29.19 7.41
C VAL A 126 -16.23 28.54 7.43
N THR A 127 -15.92 27.87 8.54
CA THR A 127 -14.64 27.19 8.73
C THR A 127 -14.86 25.68 8.88
N PHE A 128 -14.19 24.89 8.06
CA PHE A 128 -14.18 23.43 8.21
C PHE A 128 -12.94 22.96 8.98
N ARG A 129 -13.13 22.12 10.01
CA ARG A 129 -12.07 21.60 10.88
C ARG A 129 -12.02 20.09 10.83
N LYS A 130 -10.82 19.54 10.73
CA LYS A 130 -10.50 18.12 10.96
C LYS A 130 -9.67 18.02 12.23
N SER A 131 -10.15 17.32 13.25
CA SER A 131 -9.38 17.05 14.46
C SER A 131 -9.14 15.55 14.62
N THR A 132 -7.93 15.20 15.05
CA THR A 132 -7.54 13.81 15.33
C THR A 132 -7.19 13.71 16.80
N ILE A 133 -7.69 12.68 17.48
CA ILE A 133 -7.41 12.45 18.90
C ILE A 133 -5.92 12.09 19.04
N ALA A 134 -5.13 12.98 19.65
CA ALA A 134 -3.66 12.95 19.62
C ALA A 134 -3.03 11.71 20.28
N ASP A 135 -3.55 11.29 21.44
CA ASP A 135 -2.98 10.17 22.21
C ASP A 135 -3.09 8.82 21.49
N GLU A 136 -4.11 8.67 20.65
CA GLU A 136 -4.25 7.47 19.84
C GLU A 136 -3.34 7.50 18.59
N GLN A 137 -2.86 8.66 18.12
CA GLN A 137 -2.03 8.74 16.92
C GLN A 137 -0.65 8.11 17.10
N PHE A 138 -0.03 8.28 18.27
CA PHE A 138 1.31 7.73 18.53
C PHE A 138 1.31 6.20 18.53
N GLU A 139 0.45 5.57 19.35
CA GLU A 139 0.31 4.11 19.40
C GLU A 139 -0.15 3.52 18.06
N ARG A 140 -0.93 4.26 17.28
CA ARG A 140 -1.32 3.85 15.92
C ARG A 140 -0.15 3.88 14.95
N THR A 141 0.64 4.95 14.97
CA THR A 141 1.81 5.08 14.09
C THR A 141 2.79 3.96 14.38
N LYS A 142 3.02 3.68 15.67
CA LYS A 142 3.80 2.55 16.14
C LYS A 142 3.25 1.21 15.64
N ARG A 143 1.95 0.93 15.82
CA ARG A 143 1.33 -0.33 15.36
C ARG A 143 1.36 -0.49 13.84
N ARG A 144 1.21 0.59 13.08
CA ARG A 144 1.37 0.59 11.62
C ARG A 144 2.80 0.24 11.22
N GLU A 145 3.78 0.85 11.89
CA GLU A 145 5.19 0.58 11.65
C GLU A 145 5.57 -0.87 11.99
N GLU A 146 5.05 -1.41 13.10
CA GLU A 146 5.22 -2.81 13.49
C GLU A 146 4.67 -3.76 12.42
N LEU A 147 3.47 -3.53 11.89
CA LEU A 147 2.89 -4.35 10.82
C LEU A 147 3.70 -4.26 9.52
N LEU A 148 4.16 -3.07 9.13
CA LEU A 148 5.02 -2.90 7.95
C LEU A 148 6.36 -3.61 8.13
N GLN A 149 6.94 -3.55 9.33
CA GLN A 149 8.18 -4.25 9.65
C GLN A 149 7.99 -5.77 9.58
N ALA A 150 6.88 -6.29 10.10
CA ALA A 150 6.51 -7.70 10.02
C ALA A 150 6.34 -8.16 8.55
N ILE A 151 5.61 -7.40 7.72
CA ILE A 151 5.45 -7.69 6.28
C ILE A 151 6.82 -7.73 5.58
N ARG A 152 7.72 -6.78 5.88
CA ARG A 152 9.08 -6.78 5.32
C ARG A 152 9.92 -7.96 5.79
N ALA A 153 9.72 -8.45 7.01
CA ALA A 153 10.41 -9.63 7.53
C ALA A 153 9.91 -10.90 6.83
N GLU A 154 8.59 -11.07 6.73
CA GLU A 154 7.98 -12.21 6.04
C GLU A 154 8.31 -12.24 4.53
N ARG A 155 8.31 -11.09 3.85
CA ARG A 155 8.73 -11.03 2.43
C ARG A 155 10.18 -11.48 2.23
N ARG A 156 11.08 -11.12 3.15
CA ARG A 156 12.48 -11.62 3.13
C ARG A 156 12.55 -13.12 3.40
N HIS A 157 11.71 -13.62 4.30
CA HIS A 157 11.61 -15.06 4.56
C HIS A 157 11.13 -15.83 3.32
N ARG A 158 10.09 -15.33 2.64
CA ARG A 158 9.62 -15.87 1.35
C ARG A 158 10.73 -15.93 0.30
N GLU A 159 11.52 -14.87 0.16
CA GLU A 159 12.66 -14.84 -0.78
C GLU A 159 13.73 -15.88 -0.43
N ALA A 160 13.99 -16.11 0.86
CA ALA A 160 14.89 -17.16 1.32
C ALA A 160 14.37 -18.56 0.97
N LEU A 161 13.07 -18.82 1.13
CA LEU A 161 12.42 -20.09 0.75
C LEU A 161 12.45 -20.32 -0.77
N ILE A 162 12.20 -19.31 -1.59
CA ILE A 162 12.34 -19.38 -3.05
C ILE A 162 13.77 -19.76 -3.45
N THR A 163 14.75 -19.15 -2.79
CA THR A 163 16.17 -19.47 -3.02
C THR A 163 16.49 -20.91 -2.62
N ARG A 164 15.96 -21.40 -1.49
CA ARG A 164 16.08 -22.80 -1.05
C ARG A 164 15.48 -23.76 -2.09
N LEU A 165 14.27 -23.50 -2.57
CA LEU A 165 13.62 -24.31 -3.61
C LEU A 165 14.43 -24.35 -4.90
N THR A 166 14.99 -23.22 -5.32
CA THR A 166 15.84 -23.14 -6.50
C THR A 166 17.11 -23.98 -6.34
N ARG A 167 17.71 -23.98 -5.14
CA ARG A 167 18.89 -24.80 -4.84
C ARG A 167 18.55 -26.29 -4.85
N VAL A 168 17.47 -26.70 -4.20
CA VAL A 168 17.03 -28.10 -4.15
C VAL A 168 16.72 -28.62 -5.55
N LYS A 169 16.06 -27.80 -6.39
CA LYS A 169 15.83 -28.13 -7.80
C LYS A 169 17.15 -28.39 -8.54
N LYS A 170 18.13 -27.49 -8.43
CA LYS A 170 19.45 -27.67 -9.06
C LYS A 170 20.16 -28.94 -8.56
N GLN A 171 20.06 -29.27 -7.27
CA GLN A 171 20.65 -30.50 -6.73
C GLN A 171 19.99 -31.74 -7.31
N LYS A 172 18.66 -31.73 -7.49
CA LYS A 172 17.92 -32.82 -8.15
C LYS A 172 18.31 -32.95 -9.62
N ASP A 173 18.34 -31.85 -10.37
CA ASP A 173 18.73 -31.84 -11.78
C ASP A 173 20.15 -32.42 -11.98
N LEU A 174 21.09 -32.09 -11.08
CA LEU A 174 22.45 -32.64 -11.10
C LEU A 174 22.47 -34.15 -10.81
N LEU A 175 21.66 -34.61 -9.85
CA LEU A 175 21.53 -36.02 -9.50
C LEU A 175 20.96 -36.82 -10.68
N GLU A 176 19.93 -36.29 -11.34
CA GLU A 176 19.31 -36.87 -12.53
C GLU A 176 20.31 -36.93 -13.71
N HIS A 177 21.03 -35.84 -13.99
CA HIS A 177 22.07 -35.84 -15.02
C HIS A 177 23.19 -36.85 -14.75
N PHE A 178 23.57 -37.03 -13.49
CA PHE A 178 24.58 -38.02 -13.11
C PHE A 178 24.07 -39.46 -13.31
N ALA A 179 22.85 -39.77 -12.87
CA ALA A 179 22.22 -41.07 -13.10
C ALA A 179 22.08 -41.37 -14.60
N ASP A 180 21.62 -40.40 -15.37
CA ASP A 180 21.54 -40.46 -16.82
C ASP A 180 22.89 -40.76 -17.49
N SER A 181 23.97 -40.17 -16.99
CA SER A 181 25.33 -40.41 -17.51
C SER A 181 25.73 -41.87 -17.31
N ILE A 182 25.42 -42.45 -16.15
CA ILE A 182 25.70 -43.87 -15.83
C ILE A 182 24.88 -44.78 -16.74
N LEU A 183 23.60 -44.46 -16.97
CA LEU A 183 22.71 -45.24 -17.84
C LEU A 183 23.12 -45.17 -19.32
N ARG A 184 23.61 -44.02 -19.79
CA ARG A 184 24.11 -43.83 -21.17
C ARG A 184 25.44 -44.52 -21.42
N THR A 185 26.33 -44.59 -20.42
CA THR A 185 27.60 -45.33 -20.55
C THR A 185 27.40 -46.85 -20.71
N GLY A 186 26.26 -47.39 -20.28
CA GLY A 186 25.92 -48.81 -20.49
C GLY A 186 25.28 -49.13 -21.85
N SER A 187 24.94 -48.14 -22.68
CA SER A 187 24.03 -48.33 -23.83
C SER A 187 24.47 -47.74 -25.18
N SER A 188 25.68 -47.18 -25.33
CA SER A 188 26.15 -46.72 -26.67
C SER A 188 27.63 -46.97 -26.95
N SER A 189 27.87 -47.89 -27.89
CA SER A 189 28.98 -47.79 -28.83
C SER A 189 28.75 -46.60 -29.77
N ASN A 190 29.76 -45.74 -29.90
CA ASN A 190 29.86 -44.57 -30.79
C ASN A 190 29.21 -43.26 -30.31
N ALA A 191 30.05 -42.38 -29.73
CA ALA A 191 29.94 -40.92 -29.86
C ALA A 191 31.31 -40.24 -29.61
N PRO A 192 31.55 -39.03 -30.14
CA PRO A 192 32.87 -38.54 -30.56
C PRO A 192 33.77 -38.01 -29.44
N GLN A 193 35.09 -38.12 -29.67
CA GLN A 193 36.16 -37.47 -28.93
C GLN A 193 36.00 -35.94 -28.86
N LEU A 194 36.24 -35.36 -27.67
CA LEU A 194 37.00 -34.12 -27.42
C LEU A 194 37.20 -33.92 -25.89
N PRO A 195 38.11 -33.04 -25.43
CA PRO A 195 39.34 -33.43 -24.75
C PRO A 195 39.31 -33.36 -23.21
N ALA A 196 40.30 -34.02 -22.62
CA ALA A 196 40.56 -34.13 -21.18
C ALA A 196 40.81 -32.77 -20.50
N ALA A 197 40.14 -32.57 -19.37
CA ALA A 197 40.43 -31.51 -18.41
C ALA A 197 41.27 -32.09 -17.25
N SER A 198 42.43 -31.48 -17.00
CA SER A 198 43.26 -31.74 -15.83
C SER A 198 42.99 -30.72 -14.71
N ALA A 199 42.69 -31.26 -13.52
CA ALA A 199 43.02 -30.80 -12.17
C ALA A 199 42.64 -29.37 -11.67
N SER A 200 41.91 -29.39 -10.55
CA SER A 200 41.47 -28.34 -9.61
C SER A 200 42.61 -27.74 -8.73
N PRO A 201 42.36 -27.01 -7.61
CA PRO A 201 41.83 -25.65 -7.44
C PRO A 201 42.68 -24.74 -6.49
N SER A 202 42.51 -23.40 -6.50
CA SER A 202 42.51 -22.55 -5.28
C SER A 202 42.21 -21.06 -5.56
N LYS A 203 41.53 -20.43 -4.59
CA LYS A 203 41.10 -19.01 -4.46
C LYS A 203 42.32 -18.12 -4.12
N GLN A 204 42.37 -16.79 -4.34
CA GLN A 204 41.48 -15.72 -3.87
C GLN A 204 41.66 -14.38 -4.65
N ALA A 205 40.55 -13.62 -4.74
CA ALA A 205 40.30 -12.16 -4.78
C ALA A 205 41.42 -11.18 -5.26
N SER A 206 41.18 -10.10 -6.00
CA SER A 206 40.08 -9.12 -5.94
C SER A 206 40.12 -8.12 -7.12
N THR A 207 38.94 -7.59 -7.49
CA THR A 207 38.65 -6.17 -7.82
C THR A 207 39.23 -5.50 -9.10
N SER A 208 38.30 -5.25 -10.05
CA SER A 208 38.03 -3.95 -10.72
C SER A 208 39.00 -3.32 -11.75
N GLN A 209 38.38 -2.97 -12.89
CA GLN A 209 38.54 -1.78 -13.75
C GLN A 209 39.29 -1.86 -15.11
N HIS A 210 38.50 -1.53 -16.14
CA HIS A 210 38.77 -0.64 -17.30
C HIS A 210 39.61 -1.05 -18.53
N ARG A 211 38.89 -1.04 -19.67
CA ARG A 211 39.14 -0.34 -20.97
C ARG A 211 40.08 -0.92 -22.06
N LYS A 212 39.54 -0.79 -23.30
CA LYS A 212 40.16 -0.61 -24.65
C LYS A 212 40.85 -1.85 -25.27
N LYS A 213 40.40 -2.35 -26.43
CA LYS A 213 40.47 -1.84 -27.83
C LYS A 213 41.88 -2.02 -28.45
N GLY A 214 41.99 -2.87 -29.47
CA GLY A 214 43.10 -2.83 -30.45
C GLY A 214 43.60 -4.19 -30.98
N ASP A 215 43.14 -4.54 -32.18
CA ASP A 215 43.80 -5.12 -33.38
C ASP A 215 45.21 -5.75 -33.38
N LYS A 216 45.36 -6.64 -34.39
CA LYS A 216 46.55 -7.09 -35.17
C LYS A 216 47.40 -8.23 -34.58
N GLU A 217 47.44 -9.41 -35.24
CA GLU A 217 48.17 -9.82 -36.47
C GLU A 217 49.61 -10.30 -36.22
N PHE A 218 50.07 -11.20 -37.11
CA PHE A 218 51.45 -11.66 -37.35
C PHE A 218 51.97 -12.84 -36.50
N THR A 219 51.99 -14.08 -37.06
CA THR A 219 53.12 -14.78 -37.75
C THR A 219 54.36 -14.95 -36.86
N SER A 220 55.16 -16.01 -36.86
CA SER A 220 55.47 -17.11 -37.80
C SER A 220 56.50 -18.00 -37.11
N SER A 221 56.70 -19.20 -37.67
CA SER A 221 57.99 -19.97 -37.73
C SER A 221 58.54 -20.48 -36.39
N SER A 222 59.13 -21.66 -36.24
CA SER A 222 59.91 -22.56 -37.12
C SER A 222 60.13 -23.85 -36.29
N ALA A 223 59.83 -25.05 -36.79
CA ALA A 223 60.63 -25.90 -37.68
C ALA A 223 61.59 -26.87 -36.96
N SER A 224 61.57 -28.10 -37.50
CA SER A 224 62.56 -29.19 -37.42
C SER A 224 62.43 -30.16 -36.23
N SER A 225 62.56 -31.49 -36.36
CA SER A 225 62.58 -32.46 -37.48
C SER A 225 62.90 -33.85 -36.89
N LYS A 226 62.58 -34.92 -37.65
CA LYS A 226 63.04 -36.34 -37.61
C LYS A 226 62.06 -37.32 -36.91
N GLU A 227 61.25 -38.08 -37.68
CA GLU A 227 61.55 -39.33 -38.44
C GLU A 227 61.92 -40.49 -37.49
N ASP A 228 61.01 -41.38 -37.11
CA ASP A 228 60.47 -42.60 -37.80
C ASP A 228 61.14 -43.88 -37.22
N PRO A 229 60.70 -45.12 -37.49
CA PRO A 229 59.36 -45.71 -37.35
C PRO A 229 59.43 -47.07 -36.61
N ASN A 230 58.35 -47.56 -36.00
CA ASN A 230 58.13 -49.02 -35.92
C ASN A 230 56.68 -49.41 -35.59
N ALA A 231 56.00 -49.84 -36.67
CA ALA A 231 55.13 -50.99 -36.78
C ALA A 231 54.42 -51.57 -35.54
N LEU A 232 53.09 -51.59 -35.67
CA LEU A 232 52.21 -52.73 -35.40
C LEU A 232 52.17 -53.28 -33.98
N THR A 233 51.15 -52.88 -33.22
CA THR A 233 50.25 -53.85 -32.55
C THR A 233 48.85 -53.25 -32.42
N ILE A 234 48.02 -53.49 -33.42
CA ILE A 234 46.57 -53.56 -33.24
C ILE A 234 46.30 -54.87 -32.49
N LYS A 235 46.07 -54.81 -31.18
CA LYS A 235 45.39 -55.87 -30.42
C LYS A 235 44.50 -55.19 -29.37
N GLN A 236 43.21 -55.12 -29.69
CA GLN A 236 42.20 -55.94 -28.99
C GLN A 236 42.17 -55.68 -27.48
N ASN A 237 41.58 -54.55 -27.05
CA ASN A 237 41.17 -54.36 -25.67
C ASN A 237 39.75 -53.74 -25.53
N SER A 238 38.94 -53.72 -26.61
CA SER A 238 37.56 -53.20 -26.52
C SER A 238 36.54 -54.21 -25.97
N VAL A 239 36.93 -55.46 -25.71
CA VAL A 239 36.03 -56.51 -25.18
C VAL A 239 36.21 -56.71 -23.67
N LEU A 240 37.37 -56.35 -23.10
CA LEU A 240 37.62 -56.47 -21.66
C LEU A 240 36.95 -55.37 -20.82
N SER A 241 36.59 -54.24 -21.42
CA SER A 241 35.86 -53.17 -20.70
C SER A 241 34.39 -53.51 -20.43
N LEU A 242 33.80 -54.47 -21.14
CA LEU A 242 32.40 -54.88 -20.93
C LEU A 242 32.27 -55.97 -19.85
N LEU A 243 33.29 -56.81 -19.69
CA LEU A 243 33.39 -57.80 -18.62
C LEU A 243 33.75 -57.17 -17.26
N ASP A 244 34.35 -55.99 -17.28
CA ASP A 244 34.70 -55.24 -16.06
C ASP A 244 33.46 -54.68 -15.34
N MET A 245 32.34 -54.52 -16.05
CA MET A 245 31.08 -53.99 -15.50
C MET A 245 30.33 -54.99 -14.61
N PHE A 246 30.63 -56.29 -14.74
CA PHE A 246 30.05 -57.38 -13.94
C PHE A 246 31.04 -57.93 -12.90
N GLN A 247 32.18 -57.25 -12.68
CA GLN A 247 32.99 -57.58 -11.51
C GLN A 247 32.15 -57.39 -10.23
N PRO A 248 32.22 -58.32 -9.26
CA PRO A 248 31.47 -58.22 -8.01
C PRO A 248 31.63 -56.87 -7.31
N GLN A 249 32.83 -56.27 -7.40
CA GLN A 249 33.15 -54.96 -6.84
C GLN A 249 32.43 -53.80 -7.55
N CYS A 250 32.27 -53.88 -8.87
CA CYS A 250 31.52 -52.90 -9.66
C CYS A 250 30.01 -53.01 -9.41
N VAL A 251 29.49 -54.23 -9.30
CA VAL A 251 28.09 -54.49 -8.95
C VAL A 251 27.78 -54.00 -7.53
N GLU A 252 28.68 -54.22 -6.59
CA GLU A 252 28.57 -53.72 -5.22
C GLU A 252 28.61 -52.18 -5.18
N ALA A 253 29.54 -51.55 -5.91
CA ALA A 253 29.63 -50.09 -6.03
C ALA A 253 28.38 -49.48 -6.67
N MET A 254 27.81 -50.11 -7.72
CA MET A 254 26.55 -49.68 -8.32
C MET A 254 25.38 -49.83 -7.36
N SER A 255 25.30 -50.94 -6.62
CA SER A 255 24.25 -51.16 -5.62
C SER A 255 24.31 -50.14 -4.47
N SER A 256 25.53 -49.76 -4.05
CA SER A 256 25.76 -48.70 -3.07
C SER A 256 25.35 -47.34 -3.61
N PHE A 257 25.67 -47.05 -4.88
CA PHE A 257 25.24 -45.82 -5.55
C PHE A 257 23.72 -45.73 -5.66
N PHE A 258 23.02 -46.77 -6.11
CA PHE A 258 21.56 -46.71 -6.25
C PHE A 258 20.85 -46.49 -4.91
N ARG A 259 21.31 -47.12 -3.83
CA ARG A 259 20.79 -46.83 -2.48
C ARG A 259 21.01 -45.38 -2.07
N LEU A 260 22.23 -44.86 -2.27
CA LEU A 260 22.54 -43.48 -1.93
C LEU A 260 21.77 -42.49 -2.81
N TYR A 261 21.56 -42.82 -4.08
CA TYR A 261 20.75 -42.05 -5.01
C TYR A 261 19.29 -42.01 -4.56
N GLU A 262 18.69 -43.15 -4.22
CA GLU A 262 17.32 -43.24 -3.71
C GLU A 262 17.16 -42.43 -2.42
N ASP A 263 18.08 -42.59 -1.47
CA ASP A 263 18.09 -41.85 -0.21
C ASP A 263 18.21 -40.33 -0.44
N GLN A 264 19.13 -39.90 -1.31
CA GLN A 264 19.34 -38.47 -1.61
C GLN A 264 18.18 -37.88 -2.41
N ALA A 265 17.60 -38.63 -3.35
CA ALA A 265 16.44 -38.20 -4.11
C ALA A 265 15.21 -38.04 -3.20
N SER A 266 14.96 -39.00 -2.31
CA SER A 266 13.89 -38.93 -1.30
C SER A 266 14.07 -37.71 -0.41
N ASN A 267 15.27 -37.50 0.14
CA ASN A 267 15.56 -36.36 1.03
C ASN A 267 15.39 -35.01 0.31
N LEU A 268 15.81 -34.90 -0.95
CA LEU A 268 15.59 -33.69 -1.75
C LEU A 268 14.11 -33.44 -2.03
N ASP A 269 13.32 -34.49 -2.27
CA ASP A 269 11.88 -34.36 -2.47
C ASP A 269 11.15 -33.98 -1.17
N ASP A 270 11.53 -34.54 -0.02
CA ASP A 270 11.03 -34.15 1.30
C ASP A 270 11.37 -32.68 1.61
N THR A 271 12.63 -32.29 1.38
CA THR A 271 13.09 -30.90 1.57
C THR A 271 12.35 -29.93 0.64
N LYS A 272 12.06 -30.34 -0.59
CA LYS A 272 11.30 -29.54 -1.55
C LYS A 272 9.85 -29.39 -1.13
N LEU A 273 9.24 -30.45 -0.60
CA LEU A 273 7.87 -30.42 -0.10
C LEU A 273 7.76 -29.52 1.14
N GLU A 274 8.67 -29.67 2.11
CA GLU A 274 8.75 -28.82 3.30
C GLU A 274 8.89 -27.34 2.91
N ALA A 275 9.87 -27.01 2.06
CA ALA A 275 10.09 -25.63 1.64
C ALA A 275 8.92 -25.03 0.82
N ARG A 276 8.09 -25.86 0.19
CA ARG A 276 6.85 -25.41 -0.47
C ARG A 276 5.75 -25.13 0.56
N ASN A 277 5.55 -26.02 1.52
CA ASN A 277 4.57 -25.82 2.57
C ASN A 277 4.88 -24.56 3.39
N ASP A 278 6.15 -24.34 3.72
CA ASP A 278 6.61 -23.11 4.39
C ASP A 278 6.35 -21.87 3.54
N LEU A 279 6.51 -21.97 2.21
CA LEU A 279 6.25 -20.87 1.28
C LEU A 279 4.76 -20.50 1.28
N ASP A 280 3.89 -21.50 1.18
CA ASP A 280 2.44 -21.30 1.19
C ASP A 280 1.98 -20.67 2.52
N LEU A 281 2.54 -21.13 3.65
CA LEU A 281 2.28 -20.55 4.96
C LEU A 281 2.78 -19.11 5.05
N CYS A 282 3.98 -18.82 4.54
CA CYS A 282 4.53 -17.46 4.51
C CYS A 282 3.67 -16.53 3.65
N GLU A 283 3.16 -16.99 2.50
CA GLU A 283 2.24 -16.20 1.68
C GLU A 283 0.91 -15.90 2.39
N LEU A 284 0.36 -16.88 3.11
CA LEU A 284 -0.84 -16.68 3.92
C LEU A 284 -0.58 -15.64 5.02
N ASN A 285 0.55 -15.74 5.72
CA ASN A 285 0.93 -14.77 6.74
C ASN A 285 1.08 -13.35 6.17
N ILE A 286 1.67 -13.21 4.98
CA ILE A 286 1.78 -11.90 4.30
C ILE A 286 0.38 -11.33 4.02
N ARG A 287 -0.53 -12.14 3.45
CA ARG A 287 -1.91 -11.70 3.16
C ARG A 287 -2.65 -11.28 4.44
N ASP A 288 -2.50 -12.04 5.52
CA ASP A 288 -3.12 -11.74 6.81
C ASP A 288 -2.60 -10.43 7.41
N LEU A 289 -1.29 -10.20 7.33
CA LEU A 289 -0.67 -8.95 7.78
C LEU A 289 -1.11 -7.75 6.92
N GLU A 290 -1.23 -7.93 5.61
CA GLU A 290 -1.74 -6.91 4.69
C GLU A 290 -3.22 -6.59 4.98
N ALA A 291 -4.05 -7.61 5.23
CA ALA A 291 -5.44 -7.42 5.63
C ALA A 291 -5.58 -6.66 6.97
N LYS A 292 -4.72 -6.98 7.95
CA LYS A 292 -4.65 -6.25 9.23
C LYS A 292 -4.26 -4.80 9.02
N LEU A 293 -3.32 -4.52 8.12
CA LEU A 293 -2.93 -3.15 7.77
C LEU A 293 -4.08 -2.39 7.10
N CYS A 294 -4.76 -3.00 6.12
CA CYS A 294 -5.93 -2.39 5.47
C CYS A 294 -7.08 -2.11 6.45
N SER A 295 -7.37 -3.04 7.36
CA SER A 295 -8.39 -2.82 8.39
C SER A 295 -8.00 -1.67 9.33
N LEU A 296 -6.73 -1.60 9.75
CA LEU A 296 -6.22 -0.52 10.60
C LEU A 296 -6.30 0.85 9.90
N GLU A 297 -6.02 0.90 8.59
CA GLU A 297 -6.16 2.10 7.76
C GLU A 297 -7.63 2.48 7.49
N ALA A 298 -8.53 1.51 7.30
CA ALA A 298 -9.97 1.78 7.17
C ALA A 298 -10.57 2.35 8.46
N HIS A 299 -10.14 1.83 9.62
CA HIS A 299 -10.54 2.39 10.92
C HIS A 299 -9.97 3.80 11.18
N PHE A 300 -8.86 4.17 10.53
CA PHE A 300 -8.29 5.52 10.64
C PHE A 300 -9.21 6.59 10.07
N GLU A 301 -9.82 6.34 8.91
CA GLU A 301 -10.72 7.30 8.28
C GLU A 301 -11.97 7.56 9.11
N THR A 302 -12.43 6.57 9.89
CA THR A 302 -13.63 6.65 10.75
C THR A 302 -13.46 7.45 12.04
N ARG A 303 -12.23 7.75 12.47
CA ARG A 303 -11.95 8.39 13.78
C ARG A 303 -11.43 9.83 13.67
N ILE A 304 -11.44 10.41 12.47
CA ILE A 304 -11.18 11.84 12.28
C ILE A 304 -12.49 12.57 12.56
N SER A 305 -12.53 13.39 13.61
CA SER A 305 -13.67 14.27 13.83
C SER A 305 -13.65 15.36 12.78
N LYS A 306 -14.76 15.49 12.06
CA LYS A 306 -14.97 16.51 11.04
C LYS A 306 -16.08 17.43 11.51
N GLU A 307 -15.79 18.72 11.57
CA GLU A 307 -16.68 19.74 12.09
C GLU A 307 -16.77 20.93 11.14
N LEU A 308 -17.98 21.48 10.96
CA LEU A 308 -18.22 22.71 10.24
C LEU A 308 -18.63 23.78 11.26
N HIS A 309 -17.88 24.87 11.30
CA HIS A 309 -18.08 26.00 12.18
C HIS A 309 -18.66 27.13 11.32
N VAL A 310 -19.85 27.62 11.65
CA VAL A 310 -20.52 28.69 10.92
C VAL A 310 -20.83 29.82 11.89
N LEU A 311 -20.32 31.03 11.62
CA LEU A 311 -20.65 32.22 12.39
C LEU A 311 -21.87 32.90 11.76
N VAL A 312 -22.98 32.95 12.50
CA VAL A 312 -24.25 33.53 12.03
C VAL A 312 -24.67 34.68 12.92
N GLU A 313 -25.01 35.82 12.34
CA GLU A 313 -25.64 36.96 13.04
C GLU A 313 -27.10 37.07 12.60
N VAL A 314 -28.00 37.33 13.55
CA VAL A 314 -29.44 37.51 13.29
C VAL A 314 -29.88 38.87 13.80
N LYS A 315 -30.47 39.69 12.95
CA LYS A 315 -30.91 41.07 13.27
C LYS A 315 -32.33 41.15 13.86
N ASP A 316 -33.11 40.10 13.65
CA ASP A 316 -34.51 40.03 14.10
C ASP A 316 -34.73 38.89 15.09
N GLN A 317 -35.89 38.89 15.76
CA GLN A 317 -36.29 37.84 16.70
C GLN A 317 -36.84 36.58 15.99
N SER A 318 -36.44 36.34 14.74
CA SER A 318 -36.85 35.16 13.98
C SER A 318 -35.92 33.97 14.26
N GLN A 319 -36.42 32.75 14.05
CA GLN A 319 -35.59 31.53 14.06
C GLN A 319 -35.15 31.24 12.62
N PRO A 320 -33.92 31.60 12.21
CA PRO A 320 -33.46 31.28 10.87
C PRO A 320 -33.25 29.78 10.68
N GLU A 321 -33.41 29.35 9.45
CA GLU A 321 -33.06 28.01 8.98
C GLU A 321 -31.72 28.07 8.25
N LEU A 322 -30.77 27.25 8.71
CA LEU A 322 -29.47 27.07 8.07
C LEU A 322 -29.55 25.85 7.15
N ARG A 323 -29.21 26.04 5.88
CA ARG A 323 -29.08 24.97 4.88
C ARG A 323 -27.61 24.74 4.59
N ILE A 324 -27.21 23.47 4.58
CA ILE A 324 -25.85 23.03 4.32
C ILE A 324 -25.90 22.02 3.20
N THR A 325 -25.13 22.25 2.14
CA THR A 325 -24.96 21.33 1.02
C THR A 325 -23.50 20.93 0.92
N TYR A 326 -23.22 19.64 0.80
CA TYR A 326 -21.86 19.10 0.72
C TYR A 326 -21.80 17.84 -0.15
N SER A 327 -20.62 17.55 -0.70
CA SER A 327 -20.32 16.36 -1.51
C SER A 327 -19.66 15.29 -0.66
N VAL A 328 -20.08 14.04 -0.85
CA VAL A 328 -19.53 12.84 -0.20
C VAL A 328 -19.04 11.90 -1.28
N GLY A 329 -17.75 11.57 -1.28
CA GLY A 329 -17.16 10.60 -2.20
C GLY A 329 -17.33 9.14 -1.75
N ASN A 330 -16.88 8.20 -2.57
CA ASN A 330 -16.85 6.76 -2.26
C ASN A 330 -18.21 6.22 -1.78
N VAL A 331 -19.29 6.78 -2.31
CA VAL A 331 -20.64 6.33 -1.97
C VAL A 331 -20.97 5.09 -2.78
N SER A 332 -21.62 4.13 -2.12
CA SER A 332 -22.29 3.02 -2.79
C SER A 332 -23.78 3.16 -2.54
N TRP A 333 -24.56 2.82 -3.55
CA TRP A 333 -26.01 2.76 -3.45
C TRP A 333 -26.45 1.44 -4.06
N SER A 334 -27.32 0.75 -3.34
CA SER A 334 -28.06 -0.38 -3.86
C SER A 334 -29.48 0.11 -4.12
N PRO A 335 -29.97 0.05 -5.37
CA PRO A 335 -31.38 0.31 -5.58
C PRO A 335 -32.19 -0.76 -4.84
N CYS A 336 -33.13 -0.33 -4.02
CA CYS A 336 -34.12 -1.20 -3.41
C CYS A 336 -35.37 -1.12 -4.29
N TYR A 337 -35.48 -2.04 -5.25
CA TYR A 337 -36.67 -2.18 -6.07
C TYR A 337 -37.60 -3.21 -5.42
N ASP A 338 -38.87 -2.86 -5.23
CA ASP A 338 -39.91 -3.82 -4.87
C ASP A 338 -40.62 -4.25 -6.16
N ILE A 339 -40.31 -5.47 -6.64
CA ILE A 339 -40.93 -6.01 -7.85
C ILE A 339 -42.18 -6.79 -7.44
N ARG A 340 -43.35 -6.27 -7.81
CA ARG A 340 -44.64 -6.94 -7.57
C ARG A 340 -45.18 -7.55 -8.85
N LEU A 341 -45.52 -8.83 -8.76
CA LEU A 341 -46.26 -9.57 -9.79
C LEU A 341 -47.73 -9.58 -9.43
N PHE A 342 -48.57 -9.18 -10.38
CA PHE A 342 -50.02 -9.21 -10.26
C PHE A 342 -50.59 -10.45 -10.97
N SER A 343 -51.78 -10.89 -10.54
CA SER A 343 -52.46 -12.07 -11.06
C SER A 343 -52.91 -11.95 -12.52
N ASP A 344 -52.91 -10.75 -13.08
CA ASP A 344 -53.12 -10.48 -14.50
C ASP A 344 -51.86 -10.69 -15.36
N GLY A 345 -50.75 -11.12 -14.74
CA GLY A 345 -49.46 -11.31 -15.39
C GLY A 345 -48.65 -10.01 -15.55
N SER A 346 -49.14 -8.88 -15.05
CA SER A 346 -48.39 -7.63 -15.05
C SER A 346 -47.34 -7.61 -13.94
N MET A 347 -46.18 -7.02 -14.24
CA MET A 347 -45.09 -6.80 -13.29
C MET A 347 -44.90 -5.30 -13.11
N LYS A 348 -44.85 -4.82 -11.85
CA LYS A 348 -44.52 -3.43 -11.53
C LYS A 348 -43.30 -3.38 -10.64
N VAL A 349 -42.39 -2.47 -10.96
CA VAL A 349 -41.26 -2.09 -10.11
C VAL A 349 -41.71 -0.87 -9.30
N ILE A 350 -41.68 -0.98 -7.97
CA ILE A 350 -42.02 0.08 -7.02
C ILE A 350 -40.76 0.62 -6.38
#